data_AF-A0A2M7SCC3-F1
#
_entry.id   AF-A0A2M7SCC3-F1
#
_cell.length_a   1.000
_cell.length_b   1.000
_cell.length_c   1.000
_cell.angle_alpha   90.00
_cell.angle_beta   90.00
_cell.angle_gamma   90.00
#
_symmetry.space_group_name_H-M   'P 1'
#
loop_
_entity.id
_entity.type
_entity.pdbx_description
1 polymer ?
#
loop_
_entity_poly.entity_id
_entity_poly.type
_entity_poly.pdbx_seq_one_letter_code
_entity_poly.pdbx_strand_id
1 'polypeptide(L)'
;MVRVIFSLDTEDYITPQHDDAVEFWAKLFAERKIRGCFNVVAEYARALKARKRGDIINLVSGNEADYHSNVHSVHPTFPEYLDTMDWDDGINEVIRKEAEGIKDVEDIFGQHPSSYMQPGGSFAPQVLYAMCQMGIPVMTWTFLSSLSKLKPLWYCSALEGILWNLGFDDYFETGDFEKMKAGFERIYEKEKNLPDGLIVLGTHPCKLVAAEFWDGVNFNGRNTAPWAWKPAALRPQAAFESLKKGITDFTDWVLAKPGVEVITYGELYRQYKLPAKEKVALKELRSLAESTVKELGYTKPGKGYFSPAEIFSLFSSALEILLKKRSLPACIPLQKTAGPVSDFPDFKGKIELKKTEFLRKCAEVNQYVKGFKRVPSEIKIGSARVGPGSFIRSMAAAMLKPAAKTVKIESADNYPQAVKSGDFENLKYKDQWLFVQGFEGKNIIRWAKLQSWTIKPARLNKESESPAQ
;
A
#
# COMPACT_ATOMS: atom_id res chain seq x y z
N MET A 1 2.12 -8.03 -23.22
CA MET A 1 1.34 -6.77 -23.14
C MET A 1 1.91 -5.99 -21.97
N VAL A 2 2.18 -4.70 -22.14
CA VAL A 2 2.65 -3.79 -21.09
C VAL A 2 1.48 -2.93 -20.66
N ARG A 3 1.19 -2.93 -19.36
CA ARG A 3 0.17 -2.06 -18.79
C ARG A 3 0.78 -0.71 -18.48
N VAL A 4 0.06 0.37 -18.78
CA VAL A 4 0.48 1.75 -18.51
C VAL A 4 -0.57 2.43 -17.64
N ILE A 5 -0.14 3.07 -16.56
CA ILE A 5 -0.99 3.90 -15.70
C ILE A 5 -0.52 5.34 -15.81
N PHE A 6 -1.43 6.28 -16.07
CA PHE A 6 -1.19 7.70 -15.87
C PHE A 6 -1.65 8.08 -14.46
N SER A 7 -0.75 8.56 -13.62
CA SER A 7 -0.98 8.88 -12.20
C SER A 7 -0.75 10.37 -11.97
N LEU A 8 -1.81 11.09 -11.58
CA LEU A 8 -1.85 12.53 -11.51
C LEU A 8 -2.12 12.99 -10.08
N ASP A 9 -1.09 13.43 -9.38
CA ASP A 9 -1.21 13.96 -8.01
C ASP A 9 -1.89 15.32 -8.08
N THR A 10 -3.21 15.33 -7.83
CA THR A 10 -4.13 16.43 -8.09
C THR A 10 -4.43 17.16 -6.78
N GLU A 11 -3.51 18.04 -6.41
CA GLU A 11 -3.33 18.50 -5.02
C GLU A 11 -3.48 20.01 -4.81
N ASP A 12 -3.22 20.86 -5.81
CA ASP A 12 -3.22 22.31 -5.60
C ASP A 12 -4.65 22.89 -5.56
N TYR A 13 -5.18 23.07 -4.35
CA TYR A 13 -6.46 23.73 -4.11
C TYR A 13 -6.36 25.24 -3.91
N ILE A 14 -5.17 25.83 -3.96
CA ILE A 14 -4.95 27.25 -3.71
C ILE A 14 -4.86 28.03 -5.02
N THR A 15 -4.11 27.53 -6.01
CA THR A 15 -3.90 28.19 -7.30
C THR A 15 -5.05 27.89 -8.27
N PRO A 16 -5.89 28.86 -8.67
CA PRO A 16 -7.04 28.59 -9.53
C PRO A 16 -6.66 28.03 -10.91
N GLN A 17 -5.51 28.42 -11.46
CA GLN A 17 -5.02 27.96 -12.77
C GLN A 17 -4.68 26.46 -12.79
N HIS A 18 -4.52 25.82 -11.62
CA HIS A 18 -4.41 24.37 -11.55
C HIS A 18 -5.62 23.68 -12.20
N ASP A 19 -6.80 24.29 -12.12
CA ASP A 19 -8.04 23.79 -12.74
C ASP A 19 -7.86 23.63 -14.26
N ASP A 20 -7.18 24.55 -14.93
CA ASP A 20 -6.93 24.48 -16.38
C ASP A 20 -5.97 23.33 -16.75
N ALA A 21 -5.03 22.98 -15.87
CA ALA A 21 -4.16 21.84 -16.05
C ALA A 21 -4.93 20.51 -15.91
N VAL A 22 -5.77 20.40 -14.87
CA VAL A 22 -6.63 19.23 -14.65
C VAL A 22 -7.60 19.03 -15.81
N GLU A 23 -8.21 20.13 -16.29
CA GLU A 23 -9.08 20.12 -17.46
C GLU A 23 -8.34 19.59 -18.70
N PHE A 24 -7.12 20.06 -18.97
CA PHE A 24 -6.31 19.60 -20.08
C PHE A 24 -6.05 18.09 -20.02
N TRP A 25 -5.57 17.57 -18.89
CA TRP A 25 -5.29 16.15 -18.73
C TRP A 25 -6.55 15.30 -18.90
N ALA A 26 -7.67 15.69 -18.29
CA ALA A 26 -8.89 14.92 -18.36
C ALA A 26 -9.48 14.90 -19.79
N LYS A 27 -9.41 16.02 -20.53
CA LYS A 27 -9.78 16.08 -21.95
C LYS A 27 -8.86 15.23 -22.82
N LEU A 28 -7.55 15.31 -22.61
CA LEU A 28 -6.55 14.52 -23.33
C LEU A 28 -6.92 13.03 -23.28
N PHE A 29 -7.21 12.50 -22.09
CA PHE A 29 -7.60 11.10 -21.89
C PHE A 29 -8.95 10.77 -22.52
N ALA A 30 -9.96 11.63 -22.34
CA ALA A 30 -11.29 11.44 -22.90
C ALA A 30 -11.29 11.36 -24.43
N GLU A 31 -10.56 12.26 -25.11
CA GLU A 31 -10.42 12.28 -26.56
C GLU A 31 -9.76 11.00 -27.11
N ARG A 32 -8.85 10.40 -26.33
CA ARG A 32 -8.14 9.16 -26.66
C ARG A 32 -8.87 7.91 -26.17
N LYS A 33 -10.03 8.07 -25.53
CA LYS A 33 -10.84 6.98 -24.96
C LYS A 33 -10.06 6.09 -23.98
N ILE A 34 -9.15 6.71 -23.23
CA ILE A 34 -8.42 6.09 -22.13
C ILE A 34 -8.82 6.75 -20.82
N ARG A 35 -8.41 6.17 -19.69
CA ARG A 35 -8.65 6.74 -18.36
C ARG A 35 -7.32 6.95 -17.65
N GLY A 36 -7.13 8.14 -17.08
CA GLY A 36 -6.07 8.44 -16.13
C GLY A 36 -6.54 8.22 -14.68
N CYS A 37 -5.60 8.23 -13.74
CA CYS A 37 -5.85 8.14 -12.31
C CYS A 37 -5.51 9.47 -11.66
N PHE A 38 -6.52 10.21 -11.22
CA PHE A 38 -6.36 11.50 -10.53
C PHE A 38 -6.36 11.25 -9.03
N ASN A 39 -5.21 11.37 -8.37
CA ASN A 39 -5.12 11.29 -6.91
C ASN A 39 -5.57 12.64 -6.33
N VAL A 40 -6.83 12.74 -5.91
CA VAL A 40 -7.47 14.01 -5.55
C VAL A 40 -7.35 14.28 -4.05
N VAL A 41 -6.84 15.46 -3.71
CA VAL A 41 -6.99 16.01 -2.36
C VAL A 41 -8.44 16.43 -2.16
N ALA A 42 -9.09 16.02 -1.06
CA ALA A 42 -10.51 16.33 -0.88
C ALA A 42 -10.79 17.84 -0.85
N GLU A 43 -9.87 18.63 -0.29
CA GLU A 43 -9.95 20.10 -0.33
C GLU A 43 -9.94 20.65 -1.77
N TYR A 44 -9.25 19.99 -2.70
CA TYR A 44 -9.31 20.34 -4.13
C TYR A 44 -10.68 20.03 -4.73
N ALA A 45 -11.25 18.87 -4.41
CA ALA A 45 -12.61 18.54 -4.83
C ALA A 45 -13.64 19.58 -4.34
N ARG A 46 -13.52 19.99 -3.06
CA ARG A 46 -14.33 21.07 -2.48
C ARG A 46 -14.09 22.41 -3.19
N ALA A 47 -12.83 22.75 -3.51
CA ALA A 47 -12.48 23.96 -4.24
C ALA A 47 -13.13 24.00 -5.63
N LEU A 48 -13.12 22.89 -6.38
CA LEU A 48 -13.80 22.79 -7.69
C LEU A 48 -15.31 23.08 -7.56
N LYS A 49 -15.98 22.51 -6.55
CA LYS A 49 -17.40 22.82 -6.28
C LYS A 49 -17.61 24.29 -5.96
N ALA A 50 -16.79 24.86 -5.06
CA ALA A 50 -16.91 26.25 -4.64
C ALA A 50 -16.72 27.23 -5.81
N ARG A 51 -15.78 26.90 -6.73
CA ARG A 51 -15.53 27.62 -7.98
C ARG A 51 -16.55 27.32 -9.08
N LYS A 52 -17.52 26.45 -8.83
CA LYS A 52 -18.57 26.02 -9.78
C LYS A 52 -18.01 25.39 -11.06
N ARG A 53 -16.88 24.67 -10.96
CA ARG A 53 -16.23 23.95 -12.07
C ARG A 53 -16.85 22.57 -12.32
N GLY A 54 -18.18 22.55 -12.50
CA GLY A 54 -18.91 21.32 -12.81
C GLY A 54 -18.46 20.68 -14.13
N ASP A 55 -17.93 21.48 -15.05
CA ASP A 55 -17.28 21.05 -16.29
C ASP A 55 -16.06 20.14 -16.02
N ILE A 56 -15.16 20.54 -15.11
CA ILE A 56 -14.00 19.73 -14.73
C ILE A 56 -14.43 18.51 -13.92
N ILE A 57 -15.35 18.67 -12.97
CA ILE A 57 -15.85 17.56 -12.16
C ILE A 57 -16.38 16.44 -13.07
N ASN A 58 -17.16 16.79 -14.10
CA ASN A 58 -17.67 15.82 -15.07
C ASN A 58 -16.55 15.14 -15.89
N LEU A 59 -15.50 15.88 -16.28
CA LEU A 59 -14.36 15.32 -17.01
C LEU A 59 -13.55 14.34 -16.15
N VAL A 60 -13.27 14.69 -14.89
CA VAL A 60 -12.56 13.82 -13.94
C VAL A 60 -13.41 12.59 -13.58
N SER A 61 -14.73 12.72 -13.50
CA SER A 61 -15.64 11.59 -13.28
C SER A 61 -15.61 10.55 -14.41
N GLY A 62 -15.17 10.93 -15.61
CA GLY A 62 -14.90 10.00 -16.73
C GLY A 62 -13.58 9.23 -16.59
N ASN A 63 -12.75 9.58 -15.62
CA ASN A 63 -11.46 8.96 -15.29
C ASN A 63 -11.55 8.23 -13.93
N GLU A 64 -10.47 7.64 -13.45
CA GLU A 64 -10.40 7.13 -12.07
C GLU A 64 -10.04 8.29 -11.12
N ALA A 65 -10.90 8.56 -10.14
CA ALA A 65 -10.66 9.55 -9.09
C ALA A 65 -10.26 8.79 -7.82
N ASP A 66 -8.98 8.88 -7.50
CA ASP A 66 -8.34 8.26 -6.34
C ASP A 66 -8.14 9.29 -5.22
N TYR A 67 -7.68 8.81 -4.06
CA TYR A 67 -7.60 9.63 -2.85
C TYR A 67 -6.19 10.13 -2.59
N HIS A 68 -6.06 11.40 -2.22
CA HIS A 68 -4.77 12.02 -1.89
C HIS A 68 -4.82 12.78 -0.55
N SER A 69 -5.52 12.19 0.43
CA SER A 69 -5.82 12.76 1.76
C SER A 69 -6.83 13.91 1.77
N ASN A 70 -7.33 14.23 2.97
CA ASN A 70 -8.39 15.22 3.14
C ASN A 70 -7.85 16.64 2.93
N VAL A 71 -6.66 16.91 3.49
CA VAL A 71 -6.07 18.26 3.59
C VAL A 71 -4.60 18.33 3.13
N HIS A 72 -4.05 17.23 2.61
CA HIS A 72 -2.69 17.15 2.06
C HIS A 72 -1.60 17.42 3.11
N SER A 73 -0.93 18.57 3.00
CA SER A 73 0.28 18.93 3.76
C SER A 73 -0.01 19.71 5.06
N VAL A 74 -1.26 19.72 5.52
CA VAL A 74 -1.64 20.38 6.77
C VAL A 74 -1.21 19.56 7.99
N HIS A 75 -0.54 20.21 8.93
CA HIS A 75 -0.06 19.61 10.17
C HIS A 75 -1.15 19.54 11.27
N PRO A 76 -1.08 18.57 12.20
CA PRO A 76 -0.12 17.47 12.21
C PRO A 76 -0.40 16.47 11.08
N THR A 77 0.64 16.11 10.34
CA THR A 77 0.62 15.09 9.28
C THR A 77 0.45 13.69 9.88
N PHE A 78 0.19 12.67 9.04
CA PHE A 78 -0.07 11.33 9.53
C PHE A 78 0.98 10.81 10.53
N PRO A 79 2.28 10.82 10.22
CA PRO A 79 3.31 10.38 11.16
C PRO A 79 3.30 11.19 12.46
N GLU A 80 3.10 12.50 12.40
CA GLU A 80 3.29 13.38 13.55
C GLU A 80 2.28 13.12 14.66
N TYR A 81 0.99 12.95 14.32
CA TYR A 81 0.01 12.62 15.35
C TYR A 81 0.02 11.13 15.71
N LEU A 82 0.30 10.24 14.74
CA LEU A 82 0.32 8.79 14.97
C LEU A 82 1.52 8.32 15.79
N ASP A 83 2.63 9.06 15.83
CA ASP A 83 3.83 8.67 16.59
C ASP A 83 3.56 8.60 18.10
N THR A 84 2.49 9.22 18.59
CA THR A 84 2.09 9.18 20.01
C THR A 84 0.90 8.28 20.30
N MET A 85 0.31 7.66 19.27
CA MET A 85 -0.88 6.84 19.40
C MET A 85 -0.52 5.35 19.43
N ASP A 86 -1.36 4.58 20.12
CA ASP A 86 -1.35 3.14 19.95
C ASP A 86 -1.90 2.73 18.58
N TRP A 87 -1.83 1.44 18.27
CA TRP A 87 -2.21 0.94 16.96
C TRP A 87 -3.70 1.12 16.64
N ASP A 88 -4.59 0.82 17.59
CA ASP A 88 -6.03 0.80 17.34
C ASP A 88 -6.60 2.23 17.36
N ASP A 89 -6.19 3.05 18.33
CA ASP A 89 -6.55 4.46 18.41
C ASP A 89 -6.00 5.23 17.20
N GLY A 90 -4.78 4.92 16.76
CA GLY A 90 -4.19 5.51 15.56
C GLY A 90 -5.00 5.21 14.28
N ILE A 91 -5.44 3.95 14.09
CA ILE A 91 -6.32 3.60 12.97
C ILE A 91 -7.65 4.35 13.05
N ASN A 92 -8.27 4.38 14.22
CA ASN A 92 -9.55 5.09 14.43
C ASN A 92 -9.41 6.59 14.14
N GLU A 93 -8.29 7.20 14.54
CA GLU A 93 -8.04 8.61 14.28
C GLU A 93 -7.82 8.90 12.79
N VAL A 94 -7.11 8.03 12.05
CA VAL A 94 -7.02 8.15 10.58
C VAL A 94 -8.41 8.10 9.96
N ILE A 95 -9.22 7.09 10.31
CA ILE A 95 -10.59 6.96 9.78
C ILE A 95 -11.40 8.22 10.11
N ARG A 96 -11.33 8.72 11.35
CA ARG A 96 -12.05 9.91 11.78
C ARG A 96 -11.66 11.16 10.99
N LYS A 97 -10.37 11.34 10.66
CA LYS A 97 -9.86 12.51 9.93
C LYS A 97 -10.08 12.43 8.42
N GLU A 98 -10.05 11.23 7.85
CA GLU A 98 -10.02 11.02 6.40
C GLU A 98 -11.37 10.59 5.81
N ALA A 99 -12.29 10.01 6.60
CA ALA A 99 -13.56 9.51 6.09
C ALA A 99 -14.42 10.60 5.42
N GLU A 100 -14.42 11.82 5.96
CA GLU A 100 -15.12 12.96 5.34
C GLU A 100 -14.52 13.32 3.98
N GLY A 101 -13.19 13.35 3.88
CA GLY A 101 -12.51 13.63 2.62
C GLY A 101 -12.77 12.57 1.56
N ILE A 102 -12.74 11.29 1.94
CA ILE A 102 -13.09 10.17 1.05
C ILE A 102 -14.53 10.31 0.58
N LYS A 103 -15.45 10.61 1.51
CA LYS A 103 -16.86 10.82 1.18
C LYS A 103 -17.05 11.98 0.21
N ASP A 104 -16.34 13.09 0.40
CA ASP A 104 -16.42 14.23 -0.51
C ASP A 104 -15.95 13.87 -1.92
N VAL A 105 -14.84 13.15 -2.06
CA VAL A 105 -14.36 12.66 -3.36
C VAL A 105 -15.41 11.74 -4.00
N GLU A 106 -15.98 10.82 -3.24
CA GLU A 106 -17.04 9.92 -3.71
C GLU A 106 -18.30 10.67 -4.17
N ASP A 107 -18.80 11.61 -3.38
CA ASP A 107 -19.99 12.39 -3.68
C ASP A 107 -19.77 13.35 -4.88
N ILE A 108 -18.56 13.87 -5.04
CA ILE A 108 -18.24 14.87 -6.08
C ILE A 108 -17.99 14.21 -7.43
N PHE A 109 -17.22 13.12 -7.47
CA PHE A 109 -16.84 12.45 -8.72
C PHE A 109 -17.67 11.18 -9.01
N GLY A 110 -18.58 10.81 -8.11
CA GLY A 110 -19.49 9.68 -8.28
C GLY A 110 -18.82 8.30 -8.21
N GLN A 111 -17.63 8.22 -7.64
CA GLN A 111 -16.85 6.99 -7.54
C GLN A 111 -16.12 6.88 -6.20
N HIS A 112 -16.18 5.69 -5.59
CA HIS A 112 -15.37 5.42 -4.42
C HIS A 112 -13.90 5.23 -4.85
N PRO A 113 -12.93 5.91 -4.22
CA PRO A 113 -11.52 5.80 -4.58
C PRO A 113 -11.00 4.36 -4.56
N SER A 114 -10.17 4.01 -5.55
CA SER A 114 -9.57 2.67 -5.63
C SER A 114 -8.16 2.62 -5.04
N SER A 115 -7.48 3.76 -5.07
CA SER A 115 -6.11 3.93 -4.63
C SER A 115 -5.93 5.16 -3.73
N TYR A 116 -4.83 5.13 -2.99
CA TYR A 116 -4.38 6.21 -2.14
C TYR A 116 -2.93 6.57 -2.45
N MET A 117 -2.70 7.83 -2.80
CA MET A 117 -1.38 8.45 -2.83
C MET A 117 -1.16 9.21 -1.53
N GLN A 118 -0.06 8.93 -0.85
CA GLN A 118 0.29 9.63 0.38
C GLN A 118 0.94 10.99 0.09
N PRO A 119 0.52 12.08 0.75
CA PRO A 119 1.16 13.39 0.60
C PRO A 119 2.63 13.35 1.00
N GLY A 120 3.53 13.81 0.12
CA GLY A 120 4.94 14.10 0.43
C GLY A 120 5.72 13.04 1.23
N GLY A 121 5.42 11.74 1.05
CA GLY A 121 6.08 10.68 1.79
C GLY A 121 5.59 10.48 3.23
N SER A 122 4.43 11.06 3.60
CA SER A 122 3.76 11.00 4.92
C SER A 122 3.23 9.59 5.26
N PHE A 123 4.15 8.63 5.32
CA PHE A 123 3.89 7.21 5.52
C PHE A 123 3.71 6.85 6.99
N ALA A 124 2.66 6.10 7.29
CA ALA A 124 2.54 5.30 8.50
C ALA A 124 1.71 4.02 8.23
N PRO A 125 2.06 2.86 8.80
CA PRO A 125 1.36 1.60 8.52
C PRO A 125 -0.11 1.60 8.98
N GLN A 126 -0.45 2.36 10.03
CA GLN A 126 -1.84 2.55 10.44
C GLN A 126 -2.68 3.21 9.34
N VAL A 127 -2.11 4.12 8.55
CA VAL A 127 -2.81 4.78 7.43
C VAL A 127 -3.18 3.75 6.38
N LEU A 128 -2.24 2.90 5.98
CA LEU A 128 -2.48 1.86 4.98
C LEU A 128 -3.59 0.89 5.42
N TYR A 129 -3.53 0.48 6.70
CA TYR A 129 -4.53 -0.40 7.27
C TYR A 129 -5.90 0.28 7.32
N ALA A 130 -5.97 1.54 7.74
CA ALA A 130 -7.19 2.34 7.78
C ALA A 130 -7.80 2.54 6.38
N MET A 131 -7.00 2.88 5.37
CA MET A 131 -7.45 3.00 3.97
C MET A 131 -8.06 1.69 3.48
N CYS A 132 -7.42 0.55 3.79
CA CYS A 132 -7.99 -0.76 3.48
C CYS A 132 -9.33 -1.02 4.18
N GLN A 133 -9.51 -0.58 5.45
CA GLN A 133 -10.80 -0.69 6.15
C GLN A 133 -11.89 0.20 5.49
N MET A 134 -11.48 1.33 4.94
CA MET A 134 -12.38 2.27 4.26
C MET A 134 -12.67 1.90 2.80
N GLY A 135 -12.10 0.81 2.27
CA GLY A 135 -12.39 0.33 0.92
C GLY A 135 -11.37 0.73 -0.14
N ILE A 136 -10.23 1.32 0.25
CA ILE A 136 -9.16 1.80 -0.63
C ILE A 136 -7.94 0.88 -0.48
N PRO A 137 -7.77 -0.15 -1.34
CA PRO A 137 -6.79 -1.21 -1.12
C PRO A 137 -5.45 -1.01 -1.84
N VAL A 138 -5.29 0.00 -2.70
CA VAL A 138 -4.06 0.23 -3.47
C VAL A 138 -3.30 1.43 -2.92
N MET A 139 -1.98 1.28 -2.73
CA MET A 139 -1.09 2.36 -2.30
C MET A 139 -0.07 2.60 -3.39
N THR A 140 -0.05 3.83 -3.89
CA THR A 140 0.71 4.23 -5.08
C THR A 140 2.14 4.69 -4.75
N TRP A 141 2.60 4.37 -3.53
CA TRP A 141 3.96 4.59 -3.04
C TRP A 141 4.36 3.46 -2.08
N THR A 142 5.66 3.24 -1.87
CA THR A 142 6.15 2.35 -0.80
C THR A 142 7.56 2.71 -0.36
N PHE A 143 7.86 2.56 0.94
CA PHE A 143 9.22 2.64 1.47
C PHE A 143 10.04 1.36 1.22
N LEU A 144 9.37 0.26 0.83
CA LEU A 144 9.98 -1.06 0.59
C LEU A 144 10.67 -1.11 -0.78
N SER A 145 11.63 -0.21 -0.99
CA SER A 145 12.29 0.03 -2.28
C SER A 145 13.24 -1.11 -2.67
N SER A 146 13.98 -1.68 -1.71
CA SER A 146 14.96 -2.74 -1.96
C SER A 146 14.30 -4.10 -2.24
N LEU A 147 13.04 -4.26 -1.83
CA LEU A 147 12.16 -5.38 -2.21
C LEU A 147 11.55 -5.23 -3.61
N SER A 148 12.18 -4.46 -4.51
CA SER A 148 11.69 -4.19 -5.88
C SER A 148 11.36 -5.44 -6.69
N LYS A 149 12.12 -6.52 -6.52
CA LYS A 149 11.87 -7.82 -7.18
C LYS A 149 10.58 -8.51 -6.72
N LEU A 150 9.99 -8.04 -5.62
CA LEU A 150 8.74 -8.58 -5.06
C LEU A 150 7.53 -7.76 -5.48
N LYS A 151 7.71 -6.65 -6.21
CA LYS A 151 6.64 -5.70 -6.54
C LYS A 151 5.83 -6.20 -7.75
N PRO A 152 4.50 -5.97 -7.75
CA PRO A 152 3.73 -5.42 -6.64
C PRO A 152 3.66 -6.40 -5.46
N LEU A 153 3.57 -5.87 -4.24
CA LEU A 153 3.61 -6.65 -3.00
C LEU A 153 2.43 -6.30 -2.09
N TRP A 154 2.13 -7.16 -1.12
CA TRP A 154 1.18 -6.88 -0.05
C TRP A 154 1.91 -6.45 1.21
N TYR A 155 1.46 -5.35 1.82
CA TYR A 155 1.90 -4.90 3.14
C TYR A 155 0.73 -4.21 3.85
N CYS A 156 0.53 -4.49 5.14
CA CYS A 156 -0.60 -4.00 5.93
C CYS A 156 -1.99 -4.27 5.28
N SER A 157 -2.13 -5.36 4.52
CA SER A 157 -3.31 -5.71 3.69
C SER A 157 -3.53 -4.86 2.44
N ALA A 158 -2.65 -3.89 2.18
CA ALA A 158 -2.69 -3.03 1.01
C ALA A 158 -1.79 -3.58 -0.12
N LEU A 159 -2.20 -3.35 -1.37
CA LEU A 159 -1.39 -3.62 -2.55
C LEU A 159 -0.44 -2.44 -2.76
N GLU A 160 0.85 -2.69 -2.65
CA GLU A 160 1.90 -1.68 -2.72
C GLU A 160 2.94 -1.98 -3.80
N GLY A 161 3.92 -1.08 -3.91
CA GLY A 161 5.05 -1.23 -4.82
C GLY A 161 4.79 -0.71 -6.21
N ILE A 162 3.72 0.08 -6.39
CA ILE A 162 3.35 0.66 -7.67
C ILE A 162 3.91 2.09 -7.70
N LEU A 163 5.18 2.21 -8.05
CA LEU A 163 5.91 3.49 -8.07
C LEU A 163 5.91 4.11 -9.47
N TRP A 164 6.03 5.43 -9.54
CA TRP A 164 6.32 6.11 -10.79
C TRP A 164 7.62 5.59 -11.40
N ASN A 165 7.54 5.17 -12.66
CA ASN A 165 8.70 4.79 -13.45
C ASN A 165 9.30 6.01 -14.17
N LEU A 166 8.45 7.00 -14.50
CA LEU A 166 8.82 8.20 -15.24
C LEU A 166 7.89 9.36 -14.84
N GLY A 167 8.46 10.49 -14.42
CA GLY A 167 7.72 11.71 -14.09
C GLY A 167 7.71 12.70 -15.26
N PHE A 168 6.55 13.25 -15.63
CA PHE A 168 6.46 14.34 -16.62
C PHE A 168 7.13 15.62 -16.12
N ASP A 169 6.97 15.87 -14.83
CA ASP A 169 7.61 16.93 -14.05
C ASP A 169 9.08 17.21 -14.41
N ASP A 170 9.87 16.16 -14.61
CA ASP A 170 11.31 16.24 -14.90
C ASP A 170 11.62 16.89 -16.26
N TYR A 171 10.60 17.01 -17.11
CA TYR A 171 10.69 17.50 -18.49
C TYR A 171 9.98 18.84 -18.68
N PHE A 172 9.26 19.36 -17.68
CA PHE A 172 8.53 20.62 -17.82
C PHE A 172 9.42 21.86 -17.92
N GLU A 173 10.61 21.82 -17.30
CA GLU A 173 11.58 22.92 -17.43
C GLU A 173 12.28 22.94 -18.78
N THR A 174 12.56 21.76 -19.35
CA THR A 174 13.33 21.65 -20.60
C THR A 174 12.45 21.54 -21.84
N GLY A 175 11.21 21.08 -21.70
CA GLY A 175 10.35 20.70 -22.82
C GLY A 175 10.87 19.52 -23.63
N ASP A 176 11.83 18.75 -23.12
CA ASP A 176 12.53 17.70 -23.88
C ASP A 176 11.77 16.36 -23.86
N PHE A 177 10.66 16.32 -24.60
CA PHE A 177 9.85 15.12 -24.73
C PHE A 177 10.51 14.01 -25.55
N GLU A 178 11.55 14.30 -26.34
CA GLU A 178 12.32 13.25 -27.03
C GLU A 178 13.18 12.46 -26.03
N LYS A 179 13.80 13.14 -25.07
CA LYS A 179 14.46 12.47 -23.94
C LYS A 179 13.46 11.67 -23.10
N MET A 180 12.23 12.17 -22.92
CA MET A 180 11.16 11.44 -22.25
C MET A 180 10.78 10.16 -23.01
N LYS A 181 10.60 10.21 -24.35
CA LYS A 181 10.37 9.04 -25.22
C LYS A 181 11.51 8.03 -25.08
N ALA A 182 12.76 8.47 -25.12
CA ALA A 182 13.92 7.59 -24.93
C ALA A 182 13.93 6.95 -23.53
N GLY A 183 13.51 7.68 -22.50
CA GLY A 183 13.31 7.16 -21.14
C GLY A 183 12.24 6.07 -21.08
N PHE A 184 11.08 6.34 -21.66
CA PHE A 184 9.98 5.38 -21.76
C PHE A 184 10.43 4.11 -22.50
N GLU A 185 11.09 4.24 -23.65
CA GLU A 185 11.54 3.10 -24.45
C GLU A 185 12.44 2.15 -23.64
N ARG A 186 13.37 2.70 -22.86
CA ARG A 186 14.25 1.89 -22.00
C ARG A 186 13.50 1.09 -20.94
N ILE A 187 12.39 1.61 -20.44
CA ILE A 187 11.54 0.94 -19.45
C ILE A 187 10.67 -0.10 -20.18
N TYR A 188 10.01 0.31 -21.26
CA TYR A 188 9.18 -0.55 -22.10
C TYR A 188 9.91 -1.81 -22.56
N GLU A 189 11.16 -1.69 -23.02
CA GLU A 189 11.97 -2.84 -23.44
C GLU A 189 12.24 -3.86 -22.31
N LYS A 190 12.28 -3.40 -21.05
CA LYS A 190 12.42 -4.27 -19.87
C LYS A 190 11.10 -4.92 -19.48
N GLU A 191 10.00 -4.16 -19.54
CA GLU A 191 8.68 -4.58 -19.08
C GLU A 191 7.94 -5.46 -20.10
N LYS A 192 8.19 -5.32 -21.42
CA LYS A 192 7.40 -5.97 -22.48
C LYS A 192 7.40 -7.50 -22.48
N ASN A 193 8.42 -8.11 -21.88
CA ASN A 193 8.56 -9.56 -21.77
C ASN A 193 8.15 -10.10 -20.39
N LEU A 194 7.78 -9.22 -19.46
CA LEU A 194 7.32 -9.62 -18.14
C LEU A 194 5.83 -9.97 -18.20
N PRO A 195 5.39 -11.10 -17.60
CA PRO A 195 3.96 -11.43 -17.50
C PRO A 195 3.15 -10.34 -16.82
N ASP A 196 3.79 -9.57 -15.96
CA ASP A 196 3.25 -8.46 -15.22
C ASP A 196 3.97 -7.13 -15.50
N GLY A 197 4.40 -6.92 -16.75
CA GLY A 197 4.96 -5.64 -17.17
C GLY A 197 4.03 -4.46 -16.83
N LEU A 198 4.57 -3.44 -16.17
CA LEU A 198 3.82 -2.27 -15.70
C LEU A 198 4.70 -1.01 -15.79
N ILE A 199 4.14 0.07 -16.34
CA ILE A 199 4.76 1.39 -16.38
C ILE A 199 3.78 2.40 -15.79
N VAL A 200 4.20 3.12 -14.75
CA VAL A 200 3.46 4.21 -14.15
C VAL A 200 4.11 5.53 -14.58
N LEU A 201 3.34 6.36 -15.27
CA LEU A 201 3.72 7.69 -15.71
C LEU A 201 3.09 8.70 -14.76
N GLY A 202 3.93 9.43 -14.04
CA GLY A 202 3.51 10.31 -12.94
C GLY A 202 3.62 11.78 -13.27
N THR A 203 2.76 12.61 -12.69
CA THR A 203 2.85 14.07 -12.82
C THR A 203 2.11 14.76 -11.69
N HIS A 204 2.51 15.99 -11.38
CA HIS A 204 1.66 16.91 -10.65
C HIS A 204 1.03 17.88 -11.67
N PRO A 205 -0.30 17.88 -11.89
CA PRO A 205 -0.92 18.77 -12.86
C PRO A 205 -0.64 20.25 -12.55
N CYS A 206 -0.49 20.62 -11.28
CA CYS A 206 -0.15 21.98 -10.87
C CYS A 206 1.17 22.48 -11.51
N LYS A 207 2.17 21.61 -11.69
CA LYS A 207 3.47 21.99 -12.28
C LYS A 207 3.41 22.25 -13.78
N LEU A 208 2.34 21.84 -14.45
CA LEU A 208 2.11 22.19 -15.85
C LEU A 208 1.86 23.69 -16.02
N VAL A 209 1.22 24.32 -15.01
CA VAL A 209 0.87 25.76 -15.02
C VAL A 209 1.74 26.60 -14.08
N ALA A 210 2.31 26.00 -13.03
CA ALA A 210 3.11 26.68 -12.02
C ALA A 210 4.62 26.41 -12.19
N ALA A 211 5.41 27.47 -12.00
CA ALA A 211 6.87 27.44 -12.00
C ALA A 211 7.44 27.04 -10.61
N GLU A 212 6.65 27.24 -9.56
CA GLU A 212 6.98 26.83 -8.19
C GLU A 212 5.91 25.87 -7.65
N PHE A 213 6.28 25.07 -6.66
CA PHE A 213 5.38 24.10 -6.05
C PHE A 213 4.57 24.74 -4.92
N TRP A 214 3.24 24.62 -4.98
CA TRP A 214 2.30 25.30 -4.08
C TRP A 214 2.48 24.96 -2.59
N ASP A 215 2.88 23.71 -2.29
CA ASP A 215 3.19 23.26 -0.92
C ASP A 215 4.39 24.00 -0.33
N GLY A 216 5.43 24.26 -1.13
CA GLY A 216 6.60 25.00 -0.68
C GLY A 216 6.27 26.44 -0.28
N VAL A 217 5.29 27.04 -0.96
CA VAL A 217 4.81 28.40 -0.67
C VAL A 217 4.03 28.44 0.65
N ASN A 218 3.19 27.44 0.91
CA ASN A 218 2.17 27.49 1.96
C ASN A 218 2.44 26.57 3.17
N PHE A 219 3.07 25.41 3.03
CA PHE A 219 3.03 24.33 4.04
C PHE A 219 4.37 23.76 4.54
N ASN A 220 5.52 24.19 4.00
CA ASN A 220 6.89 23.72 4.36
C ASN A 220 7.19 23.60 5.88
N GLY A 221 6.76 22.51 6.53
CA GLY A 221 6.84 22.27 7.98
C GLY A 221 5.94 23.17 8.85
N ARG A 222 4.94 23.84 8.27
CA ARG A 222 4.10 24.84 8.98
C ARG A 222 2.66 24.89 8.46
N ASN A 223 1.74 25.34 9.30
CA ASN A 223 0.38 25.68 8.89
C ASN A 223 0.24 27.17 8.60
N THR A 224 0.38 27.59 7.35
CA THR A 224 -0.04 28.94 6.96
C THR A 224 -1.57 29.03 7.06
N ALA A 225 -2.06 30.08 7.72
CA ALA A 225 -3.50 30.26 7.88
C ALA A 225 -4.19 30.53 6.54
N PRO A 226 -5.44 30.07 6.33
CA PRO A 226 -6.12 30.17 5.03
C PRO A 226 -6.19 31.58 4.43
N TRP A 227 -6.40 32.62 5.25
CA TRP A 227 -6.43 34.02 4.79
C TRP A 227 -5.07 34.55 4.31
N ALA A 228 -3.99 33.83 4.56
CA ALA A 228 -2.63 34.18 4.18
C ALA A 228 -2.07 33.26 3.08
N TRP A 229 -2.87 32.31 2.58
CA TRP A 229 -2.47 31.45 1.47
C TRP A 229 -2.19 32.26 0.21
N LYS A 230 -1.18 31.82 -0.53
CA LYS A 230 -0.74 32.46 -1.77
C LYS A 230 -0.74 31.44 -2.91
N PRO A 231 -1.29 31.79 -4.08
CA PRO A 231 -1.12 31.00 -5.29
C PRO A 231 0.36 30.81 -5.63
N ALA A 232 0.68 29.67 -6.25
CA ALA A 232 2.02 29.43 -6.78
C ALA A 232 2.33 30.37 -7.95
N ALA A 233 3.62 30.69 -8.15
CA ALA A 233 4.05 31.49 -9.30
C ALA A 233 3.75 30.74 -10.61
N LEU A 234 3.11 31.40 -11.57
CA LEU A 234 2.70 30.80 -12.84
C LEU A 234 3.85 30.80 -13.86
N ARG A 235 3.85 29.79 -14.75
CA ARG A 235 4.67 29.78 -15.96
C ARG A 235 4.11 30.75 -17.00
N PRO A 236 4.94 31.24 -17.94
CA PRO A 236 4.43 31.98 -19.10
C PRO A 236 3.44 31.13 -19.92
N GLN A 237 2.38 31.75 -20.44
CA GLN A 237 1.35 31.05 -21.24
C GLN A 237 1.95 30.26 -22.41
N ALA A 238 2.95 30.82 -23.11
CA ALA A 238 3.61 30.13 -24.22
C ALA A 238 4.30 28.83 -23.80
N ALA A 239 4.86 28.77 -22.59
CA ALA A 239 5.45 27.55 -22.04
C ALA A 239 4.35 26.51 -21.76
N PHE A 240 3.23 26.92 -21.14
CA PHE A 240 2.09 26.04 -20.90
C PHE A 240 1.54 25.42 -22.20
N GLU A 241 1.32 26.23 -23.25
CA GLU A 241 0.88 25.72 -24.56
C GLU A 241 1.88 24.74 -25.19
N SER A 242 3.17 25.06 -25.12
CA SER A 242 4.23 24.18 -25.63
C SER A 242 4.26 22.84 -24.89
N LEU A 243 4.11 22.85 -23.57
CA LEU A 243 4.06 21.63 -22.75
C LEU A 243 2.84 20.80 -23.05
N LYS A 244 1.65 21.40 -23.20
CA LYS A 244 0.43 20.68 -23.61
C LYS A 244 0.63 19.94 -24.93
N LYS A 245 1.26 20.60 -25.92
CA LYS A 245 1.58 19.96 -27.20
C LYS A 245 2.53 18.78 -27.01
N GLY A 246 3.61 18.95 -26.26
CA GLY A 246 4.59 17.89 -26.02
C GLY A 246 4.02 16.69 -25.26
N ILE A 247 3.19 16.93 -24.24
CA ILE A 247 2.45 15.89 -23.52
C ILE A 247 1.51 15.13 -24.45
N THR A 248 0.80 15.87 -25.30
CA THR A 248 -0.11 15.29 -26.30
C THR A 248 0.65 14.36 -27.26
N ASP A 249 1.71 14.88 -27.88
CA ASP A 249 2.55 14.12 -28.82
C ASP A 249 3.20 12.89 -28.16
N PHE A 250 3.65 13.02 -26.91
CA PHE A 250 4.20 11.90 -26.14
C PHE A 250 3.14 10.83 -25.84
N THR A 251 1.94 11.26 -25.42
CA THR A 251 0.83 10.34 -25.10
C THR A 251 0.41 9.57 -26.34
N ASP A 252 0.24 10.26 -27.47
CA ASP A 252 -0.11 9.62 -28.75
C ASP A 252 0.97 8.62 -29.20
N TRP A 253 2.24 8.96 -28.99
CA TRP A 253 3.36 8.05 -29.26
C TRP A 253 3.36 6.81 -28.35
N VAL A 254 3.03 6.94 -27.06
CA VAL A 254 2.89 5.80 -26.15
C VAL A 254 1.73 4.90 -26.58
N LEU A 255 0.58 5.48 -26.94
CA LEU A 255 -0.60 4.71 -27.37
C LEU A 255 -0.39 3.98 -28.70
N ALA A 256 0.48 4.48 -29.58
CA ALA A 256 0.84 3.82 -30.83
C ALA A 256 1.76 2.59 -30.65
N LYS A 257 2.27 2.34 -29.44
CA LYS A 257 3.18 1.23 -29.17
C LYS A 257 2.46 -0.13 -29.21
N PRO A 258 3.02 -1.14 -29.91
CA PRO A 258 2.43 -2.47 -29.95
C PRO A 258 2.32 -3.09 -28.55
N GLY A 259 1.13 -3.58 -28.19
CA GLY A 259 0.94 -4.29 -26.94
C GLY A 259 1.00 -3.42 -25.69
N VAL A 260 0.85 -2.09 -25.80
CA VAL A 260 0.55 -1.20 -24.68
C VAL A 260 -0.97 -1.20 -24.42
N GLU A 261 -1.34 -1.32 -23.15
CA GLU A 261 -2.71 -1.18 -22.66
C GLU A 261 -2.72 -0.15 -21.53
N VAL A 262 -3.55 0.89 -21.64
CA VAL A 262 -3.74 1.85 -20.54
C VAL A 262 -4.76 1.29 -19.58
N ILE A 263 -4.38 1.18 -18.30
CA ILE A 263 -5.25 0.73 -17.22
C ILE A 263 -5.23 1.74 -16.06
N THR A 264 -6.15 1.52 -15.14
CA THR A 264 -6.34 2.27 -13.89
C THR A 264 -5.81 1.46 -12.69
N TYR A 265 -5.62 2.09 -11.52
CA TYR A 265 -5.23 1.38 -10.30
C TYR A 265 -6.32 0.40 -9.84
N GLY A 266 -7.59 0.75 -10.00
CA GLY A 266 -8.71 -0.14 -9.71
C GLY A 266 -8.75 -1.36 -10.63
N GLU A 267 -8.38 -1.21 -11.90
CA GLU A 267 -8.19 -2.32 -12.85
C GLU A 267 -7.00 -3.19 -12.45
N LEU A 268 -5.87 -2.58 -12.11
CA LEU A 268 -4.70 -3.30 -11.62
C LEU A 268 -5.06 -4.12 -10.37
N TYR A 269 -5.76 -3.54 -9.39
CA TYR A 269 -6.17 -4.23 -8.19
C TYR A 269 -7.01 -5.47 -8.48
N ARG A 270 -7.94 -5.39 -9.44
CA ARG A 270 -8.76 -6.55 -9.83
C ARG A 270 -7.93 -7.73 -10.32
N GLN A 271 -6.77 -7.46 -10.93
CA GLN A 271 -5.84 -8.47 -11.40
C GLN A 271 -5.03 -9.12 -10.27
N TYR A 272 -4.86 -8.46 -9.12
CA TYR A 272 -4.06 -8.99 -7.99
C TYR A 272 -4.88 -9.44 -6.78
N LYS A 273 -6.13 -8.96 -6.62
CA LYS A 273 -6.93 -9.21 -5.41
C LYS A 273 -7.13 -10.71 -5.16
N LEU A 274 -6.88 -11.16 -3.93
CA LEU A 274 -7.12 -12.57 -3.60
C LEU A 274 -8.63 -12.89 -3.56
N PRO A 275 -9.04 -14.10 -3.96
CA PRO A 275 -10.43 -14.53 -3.83
C PRO A 275 -10.90 -14.48 -2.37
N ALA A 276 -12.11 -13.97 -2.13
CA ALA A 276 -12.67 -13.78 -0.78
C ALA A 276 -12.80 -15.07 0.06
N LYS A 277 -12.72 -16.25 -0.57
CA LYS A 277 -12.86 -17.57 0.08
C LYS A 277 -11.69 -18.51 -0.25
N GLU A 278 -10.48 -17.96 -0.37
CA GLU A 278 -9.29 -18.78 -0.59
C GLU A 278 -9.13 -19.83 0.54
N LYS A 279 -8.93 -21.08 0.15
CA LYS A 279 -8.71 -22.20 1.07
C LYS A 279 -7.35 -22.82 0.78
N VAL A 280 -6.60 -23.06 1.83
CA VAL A 280 -5.25 -23.65 1.76
C VAL A 280 -5.35 -25.14 2.04
N ALA A 281 -4.85 -25.96 1.12
CA ALA A 281 -4.88 -27.40 1.26
C ALA A 281 -3.86 -27.91 2.30
N LEU A 282 -4.12 -29.07 2.89
CA LEU A 282 -3.21 -29.68 3.88
C LEU A 282 -1.78 -29.89 3.36
N LYS A 283 -1.63 -30.21 2.07
CA LYS A 283 -0.33 -30.34 1.42
C LYS A 283 0.45 -29.02 1.42
N GLU A 284 -0.24 -27.92 1.14
CA GLU A 284 0.35 -26.58 1.16
C GLU A 284 0.71 -26.17 2.60
N LEU A 285 -0.17 -26.46 3.58
CA LEU A 285 0.12 -26.23 5.00
C LEU A 285 1.38 -26.97 5.48
N ARG A 286 1.62 -28.20 5.00
CA ARG A 286 2.87 -28.93 5.31
C ARG A 286 4.08 -28.26 4.70
N SER A 287 4.00 -27.83 3.45
CA SER A 287 5.09 -27.08 2.79
C SER A 287 5.38 -25.76 3.50
N LEU A 288 4.34 -25.03 3.95
CA LEU A 288 4.51 -23.85 4.80
C LEU A 288 5.25 -24.19 6.10
N ALA A 289 4.90 -25.30 6.75
CA ALA A 289 5.52 -25.72 7.99
C ALA A 289 7.00 -26.09 7.80
N GLU A 290 7.34 -26.80 6.72
CA GLU A 290 8.73 -27.13 6.34
C GLU A 290 9.60 -25.89 6.11
N SER A 291 9.06 -24.84 5.51
CA SER A 291 9.76 -23.57 5.35
C SER A 291 9.88 -22.81 6.67
N THR A 292 8.77 -22.72 7.43
CA THR A 292 8.71 -21.94 8.68
C THR A 292 9.66 -22.45 9.75
N VAL A 293 9.88 -23.78 9.85
CA VAL A 293 10.85 -24.33 10.81
C VAL A 293 12.29 -23.93 10.50
N LYS A 294 12.60 -23.59 9.23
CA LYS A 294 13.92 -23.11 8.81
C LYS A 294 14.02 -21.61 9.04
N GLU A 295 13.04 -20.87 8.53
CA GLU A 295 13.10 -19.42 8.43
C GLU A 295 11.72 -18.76 8.59
N LEU A 296 11.67 -17.60 9.24
CA LEU A 296 10.46 -16.78 9.35
C LEU A 296 10.42 -15.76 8.22
N GLY A 297 9.52 -15.95 7.26
CA GLY A 297 9.35 -15.08 6.11
C GLY A 297 8.11 -15.44 5.31
N TYR A 298 7.87 -14.74 4.21
CA TYR A 298 6.83 -15.17 3.27
C TYR A 298 7.23 -16.50 2.64
N THR A 299 6.25 -17.33 2.28
CA THR A 299 6.49 -18.63 1.65
C THR A 299 5.57 -18.84 0.47
N LYS A 300 6.07 -19.51 -0.57
CA LYS A 300 5.30 -19.88 -1.77
C LYS A 300 5.05 -21.40 -1.85
N PRO A 301 4.03 -21.95 -1.18
CA PRO A 301 3.61 -23.32 -1.43
C PRO A 301 2.82 -23.35 -2.75
N GLY A 302 3.33 -24.11 -3.73
CA GLY A 302 2.66 -24.20 -5.03
C GLY A 302 2.58 -22.85 -5.76
N LYS A 303 1.35 -22.38 -6.02
CA LYS A 303 1.13 -21.19 -6.87
C LYS A 303 0.95 -19.88 -6.08
N GLY A 304 0.57 -19.90 -4.80
CA GLY A 304 0.29 -18.70 -4.00
C GLY A 304 1.44 -18.29 -3.07
N TYR A 305 1.45 -17.03 -2.63
CA TYR A 305 2.36 -16.53 -1.59
C TYR A 305 1.59 -16.25 -0.30
N PHE A 306 2.19 -16.61 0.84
CA PHE A 306 1.62 -16.41 2.17
C PHE A 306 2.59 -15.63 3.03
N SER A 307 2.08 -14.61 3.70
CA SER A 307 2.82 -13.82 4.66
C SER A 307 2.96 -14.57 6.00
N PRO A 308 3.96 -14.24 6.84
CA PRO A 308 4.08 -14.80 8.19
C PRO A 308 2.79 -14.72 9.01
N ALA A 309 2.04 -13.61 8.92
CA ALA A 309 0.79 -13.42 9.67
C ALA A 309 -0.31 -14.38 9.21
N GLU A 310 -0.43 -14.59 7.90
CA GLU A 310 -1.36 -15.58 7.34
C GLU A 310 -0.97 -17.00 7.74
N ILE A 311 0.32 -17.34 7.67
CA ILE A 311 0.83 -18.66 8.08
C ILE A 311 0.53 -18.91 9.56
N PHE A 312 0.70 -17.90 10.41
CA PHE A 312 0.39 -17.96 11.84
C PHE A 312 -1.10 -18.28 12.08
N SER A 313 -1.99 -17.58 11.38
CA SER A 313 -3.45 -17.81 11.41
C SER A 313 -3.82 -19.22 10.94
N LEU A 314 -3.24 -19.66 9.82
CA LEU A 314 -3.46 -21.00 9.26
C LEU A 314 -3.04 -22.11 10.23
N PHE A 315 -1.86 -22.01 10.84
CA PHE A 315 -1.36 -23.03 11.78
C PHE A 315 -2.17 -23.07 13.07
N SER A 316 -2.47 -21.93 13.68
CA SER A 316 -3.27 -21.89 14.91
C SER A 316 -4.66 -22.48 14.67
N SER A 317 -5.28 -22.21 13.52
CA SER A 317 -6.55 -22.84 13.12
C SER A 317 -6.42 -24.33 12.83
N ALA A 318 -5.34 -24.78 12.18
CA ALA A 318 -5.11 -26.20 11.90
C ALA A 318 -5.00 -27.02 13.19
N LEU A 319 -4.25 -26.49 14.15
CA LEU A 319 -3.95 -27.13 15.42
C LEU A 319 -5.15 -27.09 16.38
N GLU A 320 -5.97 -26.03 16.34
CA GLU A 320 -7.28 -26.03 17.01
C GLU A 320 -8.18 -27.17 16.47
N ILE A 321 -8.22 -27.35 15.15
CA ILE A 321 -9.01 -28.43 14.55
C ILE A 321 -8.45 -29.80 14.93
N LEU A 322 -7.12 -29.96 14.95
CA LEU A 322 -6.47 -31.19 15.42
C LEU A 322 -6.85 -31.52 16.87
N LEU A 323 -6.93 -30.52 17.74
CA LEU A 323 -7.40 -30.71 19.13
C LEU A 323 -8.82 -31.27 19.18
N LYS A 324 -9.73 -30.65 18.41
CA LYS A 324 -11.17 -30.94 18.47
C LYS A 324 -11.54 -32.24 17.74
N LYS A 325 -10.95 -32.49 16.58
CA LYS A 325 -11.31 -33.60 15.67
C LYS A 325 -10.32 -34.76 15.67
N ARG A 326 -9.19 -34.63 16.38
CA ARG A 326 -8.08 -35.61 16.41
C ARG A 326 -7.46 -35.90 15.05
N SER A 327 -7.76 -35.08 14.04
CA SER A 327 -7.20 -35.14 12.69
C SER A 327 -7.01 -33.73 12.14
N LEU A 328 -6.04 -33.57 11.23
CA LEU A 328 -5.82 -32.31 10.53
C LEU A 328 -6.90 -32.12 9.46
N PRO A 329 -7.37 -30.88 9.22
CA PRO A 329 -8.36 -30.61 8.19
C PRO A 329 -7.77 -30.80 6.78
N ALA A 330 -8.62 -31.16 5.81
CA ALA A 330 -8.21 -31.24 4.41
C ALA A 330 -7.85 -29.87 3.82
N CYS A 331 -8.53 -28.80 4.26
CA CYS A 331 -8.23 -27.42 3.90
C CYS A 331 -8.63 -26.45 5.02
N ILE A 332 -8.05 -25.24 5.01
CA ILE A 332 -8.34 -24.17 5.97
C ILE A 332 -8.61 -22.87 5.21
N PRO A 333 -9.68 -22.13 5.54
CA PRO A 333 -9.91 -20.82 4.96
C PRO A 333 -8.79 -19.85 5.36
N LEU A 334 -8.24 -19.14 4.39
CA LEU A 334 -7.28 -18.07 4.63
C LEU A 334 -7.97 -16.89 5.33
N GLN A 335 -7.28 -16.29 6.30
CA GLN A 335 -7.74 -15.08 6.97
C GLN A 335 -6.69 -13.97 6.80
N LYS A 336 -7.11 -12.81 6.30
CA LYS A 336 -6.29 -11.61 6.35
C LYS A 336 -5.98 -11.30 7.81
N THR A 337 -4.70 -11.22 8.13
CA THR A 337 -4.21 -11.09 9.52
C THR A 337 -3.11 -10.05 9.53
N ALA A 338 -3.24 -9.03 10.38
CA ALA A 338 -2.20 -8.02 10.59
C ALA A 338 -1.02 -8.60 11.41
N GLY A 339 0.10 -7.90 11.38
CA GLY A 339 1.22 -8.20 12.25
C GLY A 339 0.93 -7.85 13.71
N PRO A 340 1.86 -8.20 14.62
CA PRO A 340 1.79 -7.80 16.02
C PRO A 340 1.72 -6.28 16.22
N VAL A 341 1.17 -5.85 17.36
CA VAL A 341 0.89 -4.42 17.65
C VAL A 341 1.44 -3.98 19.00
N SER A 342 2.47 -4.66 19.47
CA SER A 342 3.23 -4.34 20.68
C SER A 342 4.59 -5.00 20.60
N ASP A 343 5.53 -4.55 21.43
CA ASP A 343 6.87 -5.14 21.50
C ASP A 343 6.81 -6.60 21.97
N PHE A 344 7.85 -7.33 21.59
CA PHE A 344 7.97 -8.75 21.89
C PHE A 344 8.61 -8.97 23.26
N PRO A 345 8.24 -10.04 23.99
CA PRO A 345 8.95 -10.44 25.19
C PRO A 345 10.36 -10.95 24.86
N ASP A 346 11.33 -10.70 25.75
CA ASP A 346 12.68 -11.27 25.66
C ASP A 346 12.69 -12.73 26.15
N PHE A 347 12.26 -13.65 25.29
CA PHE A 347 12.26 -15.07 25.57
C PHE A 347 13.55 -15.74 25.09
N LYS A 348 14.42 -16.15 26.01
CA LYS A 348 15.69 -16.87 25.72
C LYS A 348 15.69 -18.34 26.16
N GLY A 349 14.51 -18.88 26.48
CA GLY A 349 14.37 -20.18 27.11
C GLY A 349 13.99 -21.33 26.17
N LYS A 350 13.76 -22.47 26.80
CA LYS A 350 13.12 -23.65 26.20
C LYS A 350 12.02 -24.14 27.11
N ILE A 351 10.84 -24.39 26.55
CA ILE A 351 9.69 -24.96 27.24
C ILE A 351 9.32 -26.25 26.53
N GLU A 352 9.00 -27.29 27.29
CA GLU A 352 8.43 -28.53 26.75
C GLU A 352 7.04 -28.72 27.35
N LEU A 353 6.03 -28.85 26.48
CA LEU A 353 4.64 -29.04 26.87
C LEU A 353 4.15 -30.41 26.42
N LYS A 354 3.18 -30.98 27.15
CA LYS A 354 2.39 -32.07 26.58
C LYS A 354 1.66 -31.56 25.34
N LYS A 355 1.54 -32.40 24.32
CA LYS A 355 0.91 -32.00 23.05
C LYS A 355 -0.51 -31.45 23.26
N THR A 356 -1.30 -32.06 24.15
CA THR A 356 -2.66 -31.60 24.46
C THR A 356 -2.69 -30.19 25.05
N GLU A 357 -1.72 -29.83 25.89
CA GLU A 357 -1.58 -28.48 26.45
C GLU A 357 -1.19 -27.46 25.38
N PHE A 358 -0.21 -27.82 24.54
CA PHE A 358 0.20 -26.97 23.41
C PHE A 358 -0.96 -26.71 22.43
N LEU A 359 -1.74 -27.74 22.10
CA LEU A 359 -2.89 -27.61 21.21
C LEU A 359 -4.01 -26.74 21.82
N ARG A 360 -4.24 -26.81 23.14
CA ARG A 360 -5.16 -25.87 23.84
C ARG A 360 -4.67 -24.43 23.73
N LYS A 361 -3.36 -24.20 23.90
CA LYS A 361 -2.77 -22.87 23.70
C LYS A 361 -2.90 -22.38 22.26
N CYS A 362 -2.77 -23.27 21.27
CA CYS A 362 -3.04 -22.92 19.86
C CYS A 362 -4.51 -22.52 19.64
N ALA A 363 -5.46 -23.17 20.32
CA ALA A 363 -6.87 -22.82 20.25
C ALA A 363 -7.16 -21.43 20.84
N GLU A 364 -6.57 -21.10 22.00
CA GLU A 364 -6.63 -19.77 22.63
C GLU A 364 -6.02 -18.69 21.72
N VAL A 365 -4.85 -18.97 21.15
CA VAL A 365 -4.19 -18.08 20.19
C VAL A 365 -5.05 -17.89 18.93
N ASN A 366 -5.69 -18.93 18.41
CA ASN A 366 -6.60 -18.80 17.28
C ASN A 366 -7.85 -17.96 17.62
N GLN A 367 -8.35 -18.03 18.86
CA GLN A 367 -9.43 -17.15 19.31
C GLN A 367 -8.98 -15.68 19.31
N TYR A 368 -7.76 -15.40 19.79
CA TYR A 368 -7.18 -14.06 19.72
C TYR A 368 -7.07 -13.56 18.27
N VAL A 369 -6.51 -14.38 17.36
CA VAL A 369 -6.38 -14.02 15.93
C VAL A 369 -7.75 -13.80 15.30
N LYS A 370 -8.75 -14.62 15.61
CA LYS A 370 -10.11 -14.44 15.08
C LYS A 370 -10.78 -13.16 15.60
N GLY A 371 -10.56 -12.80 16.86
CA GLY A 371 -11.16 -11.64 17.50
C GLY A 371 -10.50 -10.33 17.09
N PHE A 372 -9.17 -10.27 17.12
CA PHE A 372 -8.40 -9.05 16.86
C PHE A 372 -7.82 -8.95 15.44
N LYS A 373 -7.95 -10.00 14.61
CA LYS A 373 -7.43 -10.05 13.23
C LYS A 373 -5.93 -9.74 13.12
N ARG A 374 -5.15 -10.12 14.13
CA ARG A 374 -3.70 -9.87 14.21
C ARG A 374 -2.96 -10.98 14.93
N VAL A 375 -1.67 -11.09 14.65
CA VAL A 375 -0.76 -11.97 15.39
C VAL A 375 -0.56 -11.42 16.80
N PRO A 376 -0.66 -12.23 17.87
CA PRO A 376 -0.36 -11.76 19.22
C PRO A 376 1.14 -11.44 19.38
N SER A 377 1.48 -10.30 19.98
CA SER A 377 2.86 -9.96 20.35
C SER A 377 3.43 -10.86 21.45
N GLU A 378 2.55 -11.50 22.23
CA GLU A 378 2.91 -12.34 23.35
C GLU A 378 1.94 -13.51 23.53
N ILE A 379 2.49 -14.68 23.85
CA ILE A 379 1.77 -15.87 24.24
C ILE A 379 2.23 -16.30 25.64
N LYS A 380 1.32 -16.27 26.62
CA LYS A 380 1.61 -16.67 28.02
C LYS A 380 1.52 -18.20 28.17
N ILE A 381 2.59 -18.80 28.69
CA ILE A 381 2.70 -20.24 28.95
C ILE A 381 3.29 -20.44 30.36
N GLY A 382 2.43 -20.73 31.33
CA GLY A 382 2.83 -20.71 32.74
C GLY A 382 3.32 -19.31 33.12
N SER A 383 4.53 -19.22 33.69
CA SER A 383 5.21 -17.95 33.98
C SER A 383 5.97 -17.36 32.79
N ALA A 384 6.13 -18.10 31.69
CA ALA A 384 6.89 -17.65 30.54
C ALA A 384 6.03 -16.81 29.58
N ARG A 385 6.66 -15.79 28.99
CA ARG A 385 6.09 -14.93 27.94
C ARG A 385 6.84 -15.25 26.65
N VAL A 386 6.16 -15.87 25.69
CA VAL A 386 6.76 -16.34 24.42
C VAL A 386 6.36 -15.41 23.29
N GLY A 387 7.31 -15.00 22.46
CA GLY A 387 7.03 -14.18 21.28
C GLY A 387 6.47 -14.99 20.09
N PRO A 388 5.85 -14.33 19.11
CA PRO A 388 5.18 -14.99 17.99
C PRO A 388 6.14 -15.79 17.09
N GLY A 389 7.40 -15.39 16.96
CA GLY A 389 8.40 -16.10 16.15
C GLY A 389 8.78 -17.46 16.74
N SER A 390 8.92 -17.54 18.07
CA SER A 390 9.14 -18.80 18.77
C SER A 390 7.89 -19.71 18.65
N PHE A 391 6.70 -19.13 18.86
CA PHE A 391 5.46 -19.89 18.85
C PHE A 391 5.09 -20.45 17.46
N ILE A 392 5.27 -19.67 16.38
CA ILE A 392 4.98 -20.15 15.01
C ILE A 392 5.89 -21.29 14.59
N ARG A 393 7.17 -21.27 14.99
CA ARG A 393 8.10 -22.39 14.74
C ARG A 393 7.67 -23.66 15.47
N SER A 394 7.19 -23.54 16.71
CA SER A 394 6.63 -24.67 17.45
C SER A 394 5.34 -25.21 16.83
N MET A 395 4.47 -24.32 16.34
CA MET A 395 3.27 -24.73 15.59
C MET A 395 3.65 -25.49 14.32
N ALA A 396 4.62 -24.98 13.55
CA ALA A 396 5.14 -25.64 12.37
C ALA A 396 5.72 -27.03 12.69
N ALA A 397 6.54 -27.15 13.76
CA ALA A 397 7.08 -28.43 14.20
C ALA A 397 5.97 -29.42 14.63
N ALA A 398 4.93 -28.96 15.31
CA ALA A 398 3.79 -29.77 15.71
C ALA A 398 2.96 -30.26 14.51
N MET A 399 2.86 -29.45 13.45
CA MET A 399 2.24 -29.81 12.18
C MET A 399 3.02 -30.92 11.45
N LEU A 400 4.35 -30.85 11.46
CA LEU A 400 5.22 -31.84 10.81
C LEU A 400 5.33 -33.15 11.59
N LYS A 401 5.18 -33.11 12.92
CA LYS A 401 5.26 -34.29 13.80
C LYS A 401 3.95 -34.54 14.54
N PRO A 402 2.85 -34.90 13.84
CA PRO A 402 1.54 -35.07 14.46
C PRO A 402 1.46 -36.25 15.44
N ALA A 403 2.40 -37.20 15.41
CA ALA A 403 2.47 -38.31 16.37
C ALA A 403 3.26 -37.98 17.66
N ALA A 404 3.96 -36.83 17.73
CA ALA A 404 4.77 -36.48 18.89
C ALA A 404 3.88 -36.28 20.14
N LYS A 405 4.33 -36.79 21.29
CA LYS A 405 3.62 -36.67 22.58
C LYS A 405 3.84 -35.31 23.26
N THR A 406 4.97 -34.67 22.95
CA THR A 406 5.38 -33.37 23.49
C THR A 406 5.71 -32.40 22.35
N VAL A 407 5.63 -31.10 22.64
CA VAL A 407 6.04 -30.03 21.72
C VAL A 407 7.04 -29.14 22.45
N LYS A 408 8.16 -28.85 21.79
CA LYS A 408 9.21 -27.97 22.29
C LYS A 408 9.01 -26.57 21.74
N ILE A 409 9.14 -25.58 22.62
CA ILE A 409 9.15 -24.17 22.30
C ILE A 409 10.54 -23.65 22.64
N GLU A 410 11.26 -23.22 21.61
CA GLU A 410 12.62 -22.72 21.71
C GLU A 410 12.64 -21.27 21.24
N SER A 411 13.53 -20.48 21.83
CA SER A 411 13.74 -19.09 21.42
C SER A 411 14.05 -18.99 19.94
N ALA A 412 13.42 -18.03 19.28
CA ALA A 412 13.62 -17.70 17.88
C ALA A 412 13.34 -16.22 17.64
N ASP A 413 13.88 -15.68 16.55
CA ASP A 413 13.63 -14.32 16.10
C ASP A 413 12.12 -14.08 15.88
N ASN A 414 11.63 -12.96 16.41
CA ASN A 414 10.24 -12.55 16.28
C ASN A 414 10.00 -11.68 15.05
N TYR A 415 11.06 -11.18 14.39
CA TYR A 415 10.95 -10.44 13.15
C TYR A 415 11.13 -11.37 11.94
N PRO A 416 10.26 -11.27 10.92
CA PRO A 416 10.49 -11.89 9.63
C PRO A 416 11.76 -11.36 8.95
N GLN A 417 12.34 -12.16 8.07
CA GLN A 417 13.56 -11.80 7.32
C GLN A 417 13.45 -10.49 6.54
N ALA A 418 12.24 -10.10 6.12
CA ALA A 418 12.00 -8.87 5.39
C ALA A 418 12.54 -7.63 6.13
N VAL A 419 12.58 -7.63 7.47
CA VAL A 419 13.13 -6.52 8.26
C VAL A 419 14.60 -6.25 7.97
N LYS A 420 15.34 -7.24 7.46
CA LYS A 420 16.77 -7.14 7.14
C LYS A 420 17.06 -6.53 5.77
N SER A 421 16.04 -6.03 5.05
CA SER A 421 16.20 -5.46 3.71
C SER A 421 16.90 -4.09 3.67
N GLY A 422 17.10 -3.46 4.84
CA GLY A 422 17.61 -2.09 4.97
C GLY A 422 16.56 -1.01 4.75
N ASP A 423 15.38 -1.35 4.19
CA ASP A 423 14.31 -0.36 3.93
C ASP A 423 13.78 0.26 5.23
N PHE A 424 13.70 -0.52 6.31
CA PHE A 424 13.20 -0.06 7.60
C PHE A 424 14.18 0.89 8.30
N GLU A 425 15.48 0.75 8.06
CA GLU A 425 16.53 1.65 8.54
C GLU A 425 16.62 2.93 7.70
N ASN A 426 16.22 2.85 6.42
CA ASN A 426 16.17 3.98 5.50
C ASN A 426 14.89 4.81 5.62
N LEU A 427 13.84 4.27 6.25
CA LEU A 427 12.63 5.02 6.58
C LEU A 427 12.97 6.12 7.60
N LYS A 428 12.96 7.37 7.14
CA LYS A 428 13.41 8.54 7.91
C LYS A 428 12.42 9.70 7.78
N TYR A 429 12.17 10.36 8.90
CA TYR A 429 11.31 11.54 9.00
C TYR A 429 12.10 12.81 9.33
N LYS A 430 13.25 12.65 9.98
CA LYS A 430 14.11 13.76 10.33
C LYS A 430 14.64 14.43 9.07
N ASP A 431 14.67 15.77 9.11
CA ASP A 431 15.16 16.64 8.05
C ASP A 431 14.42 16.49 6.70
N GLN A 432 13.22 15.90 6.71
CA GLN A 432 12.33 15.92 5.54
C GLN A 432 11.50 17.21 5.54
N TRP A 433 11.24 17.75 4.35
CA TRP A 433 10.58 19.04 4.16
C TRP A 433 9.15 19.10 4.72
N LEU A 434 8.44 17.96 4.73
CA LEU A 434 7.03 17.91 5.10
C LEU A 434 6.80 17.90 6.61
N PHE A 435 7.74 17.45 7.42
CA PHE A 435 7.51 17.25 8.87
C PHE A 435 8.03 18.43 9.70
N VAL A 436 7.46 18.61 10.89
CA VAL A 436 7.96 19.57 11.87
C VAL A 436 9.43 19.29 12.19
N GLN A 437 10.19 20.36 12.38
CA GLN A 437 11.63 20.28 12.59
C GLN A 437 11.98 19.33 13.74
N GLY A 438 12.88 18.38 13.47
CA GLY A 438 13.36 17.42 14.47
C GLY A 438 12.44 16.23 14.72
N PHE A 439 11.32 16.09 14.00
CA PHE A 439 10.47 14.90 14.09
C PHE A 439 11.22 13.64 13.61
N GLU A 440 11.20 12.57 14.42
CA GLU A 440 11.97 11.34 14.15
C GLU A 440 11.10 10.13 13.78
N GLY A 441 9.79 10.16 14.04
CA GLY A 441 8.84 9.08 13.70
C GLY A 441 9.22 7.71 14.28
N LYS A 442 9.75 7.65 15.51
CA LYS A 442 10.31 6.43 16.10
C LYS A 442 9.28 5.33 16.24
N ASN A 443 8.07 5.67 16.69
CA ASN A 443 6.99 4.71 16.83
C ASN A 443 6.45 4.31 15.46
N ILE A 444 6.46 5.20 14.47
CA ILE A 444 6.09 4.83 13.10
C ILE A 444 7.04 3.77 12.52
N ILE A 445 8.35 3.95 12.67
CA ILE A 445 9.36 2.96 12.25
C ILE A 445 9.16 1.63 13.00
N ARG A 446 8.91 1.71 14.31
CA ARG A 446 8.59 0.53 15.14
C ARG A 446 7.36 -0.21 14.62
N TRP A 447 6.27 0.50 14.35
CA TRP A 447 5.05 -0.08 13.77
C TRP A 447 5.32 -0.70 12.41
N ALA A 448 6.14 -0.05 11.59
CA ALA A 448 6.49 -0.57 10.28
C ALA A 448 7.18 -1.93 10.40
N LYS A 449 8.16 -2.05 11.31
CA LYS A 449 8.87 -3.30 11.61
C LYS A 449 7.92 -4.38 12.13
N LEU A 450 6.99 -4.05 13.03
CA LEU A 450 6.02 -5.02 13.55
C LEU A 450 5.08 -5.54 12.44
N GLN A 451 4.69 -4.68 11.50
CA GLN A 451 3.85 -5.08 10.36
C GLN A 451 4.60 -5.80 9.24
N SER A 452 5.92 -5.99 9.32
CA SER A 452 6.68 -6.84 8.39
C SER A 452 6.16 -8.27 8.29
N TRP A 453 5.42 -8.73 9.32
CA TRP A 453 4.65 -9.98 9.34
C TRP A 453 3.61 -10.10 8.22
N THR A 454 3.21 -8.99 7.60
CA THR A 454 2.21 -8.96 6.52
C THR A 454 2.85 -8.96 5.13
N ILE A 455 4.17 -8.81 5.03
CA ILE A 455 4.87 -8.71 3.75
C ILE A 455 4.77 -10.02 2.99
N LYS A 456 4.32 -9.94 1.73
CA LYS A 456 4.44 -11.02 0.74
C LYS A 456 4.36 -10.45 -0.69
N PRO A 457 4.94 -11.12 -1.69
CA PRO A 457 4.69 -10.76 -3.09
C PRO A 457 3.20 -10.83 -3.44
N ALA A 458 2.73 -9.89 -4.26
CA ALA A 458 1.43 -10.02 -4.90
C ALA A 458 1.54 -10.95 -6.10
N ARG A 459 0.40 -11.51 -6.52
CA ARG A 459 0.35 -12.44 -7.63
C ARG A 459 -0.75 -12.02 -8.59
N LEU A 460 -0.40 -12.01 -9.87
CA LEU A 460 -1.37 -11.84 -10.95
C LEU A 460 -2.31 -13.06 -11.02
N ASN A 461 -3.60 -12.79 -10.98
CA ASN A 461 -4.65 -13.77 -11.18
C ASN A 461 -4.87 -13.97 -12.68
N LYS A 462 -4.36 -15.06 -13.24
CA LYS A 462 -4.55 -15.38 -14.67
C LYS A 462 -6.00 -15.68 -15.07
N GLU A 463 -6.91 -15.83 -14.11
CA GLU A 463 -8.35 -16.06 -14.35
C GLU A 463 -9.13 -14.75 -14.58
N SER A 464 -8.55 -13.58 -14.29
CA SER A 464 -9.20 -12.27 -14.52
C SER A 464 -8.93 -11.68 -15.91
N GLU A 465 -8.26 -12.41 -16.80
CA GLU A 465 -8.00 -11.99 -18.20
C GLU A 465 -9.20 -12.24 -19.14
N SER A 466 -10.33 -12.73 -18.64
CA SER A 466 -11.54 -12.82 -19.46
C SER A 466 -12.24 -11.46 -19.46
N PRO A 467 -12.36 -10.76 -20.61
CA PRO A 467 -13.22 -9.60 -20.68
C PRO A 467 -14.63 -10.04 -20.29
N ALA A 468 -15.25 -9.33 -19.36
CA ALA A 468 -16.70 -9.39 -19.25
C ALA A 468 -17.24 -9.01 -20.63
N GLN A 469 -17.87 -9.99 -21.31
CA GLN A 469 -18.55 -9.80 -22.58
C GLN A 469 -19.75 -8.88 -22.41
#